data_AF-A0A7Y3NV46-F1
#
_entry.id   AF-A0A7Y3NV46-F1
#
_cell.length_a   1.000
_cell.length_b   1.000
_cell.length_c   1.000
_cell.angle_alpha   90.00
_cell.angle_beta   90.00
_cell.angle_gamma   90.00
#
_symmetry.space_group_name_H-M   'P 1'
#
loop_
_entity.id
_entity.type
_entity.pdbx_description
1 polymer ?
#
loop_
_entity_poly.entity_id
_entity_poly.type
_entity_poly.pdbx_seq_one_letter_code
_entity_poly.pdbx_strand_id
1 'polypeptide(L)'
;MMRERAVFLDRDNTIIANDGYLGDPTQVKLLPGAGVTLASLRRIGYRIIVVSNQSGVARGLFGVADVEAVNEEMGRQLRQQAGAHIDANYFCPFHPEAVVPSYRGDHEWRKPRPGMLKQAAADFNLDLSQCWLIGDQPRDIAAGAAMGCRTILLRDLSVNSGTASSASPDEPVIQPNFVVKSLADAARIIVREGSHVIRESMTVPAVKNAVEPAASTVAGAGEPAMSEVVVPASSPPPVQALPRDDASMSGSGPGSTAPTTSHLLLEEIARHFRQLQRRTQGTDFSFWSLLAMILQIIVVLFLAMALWNGLAAGTYLQTTDKSWWFDRTSAELGALEWLLAALVVQVAVLGMYLLHRHE
;
A
#
# COMPACT_ATOMS: atom_id res chain seq x y z
N MET A 1 -25.24 -25.01 -10.85
CA MET A 1 -25.34 -23.96 -9.80
C MET A 1 -25.06 -22.62 -10.46
N MET A 2 -25.77 -21.56 -10.07
CA MET A 2 -25.42 -20.21 -10.54
C MET A 2 -24.04 -19.84 -10.00
N ARG A 3 -23.17 -19.25 -10.83
CA ARG A 3 -21.86 -18.76 -10.40
C ARG A 3 -22.05 -17.49 -9.56
N GLU A 4 -21.24 -17.36 -8.52
CA GLU A 4 -21.33 -16.24 -7.60
C GLU A 4 -20.55 -15.02 -8.11
N ARG A 5 -20.80 -13.84 -7.54
CA ARG A 5 -20.09 -12.60 -7.86
C ARG A 5 -19.42 -12.04 -6.62
N ALA A 6 -18.26 -11.41 -6.81
CA ALA A 6 -17.48 -10.86 -5.72
C ALA A 6 -17.03 -9.43 -5.99
N VAL A 7 -16.82 -8.69 -4.90
CA VAL A 7 -16.00 -7.49 -4.87
C VAL A 7 -14.72 -7.86 -4.14
N PHE A 8 -13.64 -7.94 -4.93
CA PHE A 8 -12.28 -8.03 -4.43
C PHE A 8 -11.82 -6.66 -3.96
N LEU A 9 -11.11 -6.61 -2.84
CA LEU A 9 -10.63 -5.38 -2.21
C LEU A 9 -9.16 -5.53 -1.86
N ASP A 10 -8.33 -4.52 -2.16
CA ASP A 10 -7.11 -4.36 -1.37
C ASP A 10 -7.47 -4.02 0.08
N ARG A 11 -6.51 -4.22 1.00
CA ARG A 11 -6.68 -3.95 2.42
C ARG A 11 -6.23 -2.54 2.77
N ASP A 12 -4.94 -2.30 2.59
CA ASP A 12 -4.26 -1.06 2.96
C ASP A 12 -4.70 0.07 2.02
N ASN A 13 -5.02 1.23 2.58
CA ASN A 13 -5.58 2.41 1.89
C ASN A 13 -6.87 2.18 1.07
N THR A 14 -7.53 1.03 1.27
CA THR A 14 -8.82 0.68 0.64
C THR A 14 -9.90 0.36 1.67
N ILE A 15 -9.59 -0.47 2.67
CA ILE A 15 -10.48 -0.77 3.82
C ILE A 15 -9.97 -0.09 5.07
N ILE A 16 -8.65 -0.07 5.29
CA ILE A 16 -7.98 0.53 6.45
C ILE A 16 -7.03 1.63 6.01
N ALA A 17 -6.78 2.63 6.86
CA ALA A 17 -5.75 3.64 6.63
C ALA A 17 -4.37 3.08 6.97
N ASN A 18 -3.49 2.93 5.98
CA ASN A 18 -2.12 2.45 6.20
C ASN A 18 -1.17 2.82 5.04
N ASP A 19 -0.28 3.77 5.28
CA ASP A 19 0.75 4.21 4.31
C ASP A 19 2.09 3.45 4.44
N GLY A 20 2.13 2.39 5.25
CA GLY A 20 3.36 1.63 5.50
C GLY A 20 3.11 0.16 5.77
N TYR A 21 3.92 -0.41 6.67
CA TYR A 21 3.84 -1.82 7.04
C TYR A 21 3.10 -1.97 8.37
N LEU A 22 1.87 -2.50 8.30
CA LEU A 22 1.02 -2.74 9.46
C LEU A 22 1.05 -4.21 9.89
N GLY A 23 1.78 -4.50 10.97
CA GLY A 23 1.79 -5.81 11.64
C GLY A 23 1.22 -5.78 13.06
N ASP A 24 0.81 -4.62 13.56
CA ASP A 24 0.23 -4.48 14.90
C ASP A 24 -1.29 -4.32 14.78
N PRO A 25 -2.10 -5.29 15.25
CA PRO A 25 -3.55 -5.21 15.15
C PRO A 25 -4.13 -3.99 15.89
N THR A 26 -3.47 -3.49 16.93
CA THR A 26 -3.97 -2.33 17.70
C THR A 26 -3.98 -1.03 16.89
N GLN A 27 -3.24 -0.99 15.79
CA GLN A 27 -3.13 0.17 14.91
C GLN A 27 -4.13 0.13 13.74
N VAL A 28 -4.96 -0.92 13.64
CA VAL A 28 -6.00 -1.04 12.62
C VAL A 28 -7.03 0.08 12.77
N LYS A 29 -7.17 0.88 11.71
CA LYS A 29 -8.16 1.96 11.60
C LYS A 29 -8.92 1.83 10.30
N LEU A 30 -10.21 1.49 10.38
CA LEU A 30 -11.09 1.46 9.20
C LEU A 30 -11.19 2.85 8.56
N LEU A 31 -11.20 2.88 7.23
CA LEU A 31 -11.52 4.10 6.49
C LEU A 31 -12.99 4.49 6.72
N PRO A 32 -13.33 5.79 6.66
CA PRO A 32 -14.69 6.26 6.87
C PRO A 32 -15.70 5.55 5.97
N GLY A 33 -16.75 4.98 6.59
CA GLY A 33 -17.84 4.31 5.87
C GLY A 33 -17.51 2.92 5.32
N ALA A 34 -16.33 2.35 5.60
CA ALA A 34 -15.94 1.04 5.08
C ALA A 34 -16.94 -0.07 5.44
N GLY A 35 -17.29 -0.22 6.72
CA GLY A 35 -18.22 -1.25 7.16
C GLY A 35 -19.61 -1.12 6.53
N VAL A 36 -20.21 0.07 6.59
CA VAL A 36 -21.54 0.33 5.99
C VAL A 36 -21.52 0.04 4.49
N THR A 37 -20.44 0.39 3.81
CA THR A 37 -20.29 0.17 2.37
C THR A 37 -20.22 -1.32 2.04
N LEU A 38 -19.35 -2.08 2.72
CA LEU A 38 -19.22 -3.52 2.50
C LEU A 38 -20.51 -4.27 2.85
N ALA A 39 -21.19 -3.88 3.94
CA ALA A 39 -22.51 -4.42 4.29
C ALA A 39 -23.55 -4.18 3.19
N SER A 40 -23.51 -3.03 2.50
CA SER A 40 -24.45 -2.75 1.41
C SER A 40 -24.19 -3.59 0.16
N LEU A 41 -22.92 -3.78 -0.21
CA LEU A 41 -22.50 -4.64 -1.32
C LEU A 41 -22.86 -6.12 -1.08
N ARG A 42 -22.72 -6.59 0.17
CA ARG A 42 -23.22 -7.92 0.55
C ARG A 42 -24.72 -8.06 0.37
N ARG A 43 -25.48 -7.04 0.79
CA ARG A 43 -26.95 -7.07 0.78
C ARG A 43 -27.53 -7.21 -0.62
N ILE A 44 -26.79 -6.78 -1.64
CA ILE A 44 -27.13 -6.95 -3.05
C ILE A 44 -26.49 -8.21 -3.66
N GLY A 45 -25.93 -9.11 -2.86
CA GLY A 45 -25.46 -10.43 -3.31
C GLY A 45 -24.04 -10.47 -3.87
N TYR A 46 -23.14 -9.59 -3.44
CA TYR A 46 -21.70 -9.77 -3.67
C TYR A 46 -21.02 -10.43 -2.48
N ARG A 47 -20.09 -11.35 -2.77
CA ARG A 47 -19.05 -11.74 -1.82
C ARG A 47 -18.04 -10.61 -1.64
N ILE A 48 -17.50 -10.50 -0.43
CA ILE A 48 -16.49 -9.52 -0.05
C ILE A 48 -15.21 -10.29 0.24
N ILE A 49 -14.22 -10.15 -0.64
CA ILE A 49 -12.97 -10.92 -0.58
C ILE A 49 -11.80 -9.94 -0.56
N VAL A 50 -10.91 -10.08 0.41
CA VAL A 50 -9.71 -9.25 0.50
C VAL A 50 -8.56 -9.94 -0.21
N VAL A 51 -7.81 -9.21 -1.04
CA VAL A 51 -6.63 -9.66 -1.77
C VAL A 51 -5.49 -8.65 -1.60
N SER A 52 -4.50 -8.96 -0.77
CA SER A 52 -3.50 -7.97 -0.34
C SER A 52 -2.04 -8.42 -0.46
N ASN A 53 -1.15 -7.51 -0.88
CA ASN A 53 0.30 -7.77 -0.90
C ASN A 53 0.92 -7.43 0.47
N GLN A 54 1.25 -8.43 1.28
CA GLN A 54 1.78 -8.26 2.65
C GLN A 54 3.29 -8.47 2.72
N SER A 55 3.99 -7.66 1.92
CA SER A 55 5.45 -7.77 1.74
C SER A 55 6.30 -7.30 2.94
N GLY A 56 5.67 -6.85 4.03
CA GLY A 56 6.34 -6.67 5.32
C GLY A 56 6.88 -7.99 5.89
N VAL A 57 6.21 -9.11 5.56
CA VAL A 57 6.65 -10.47 5.93
C VAL A 57 7.99 -10.82 5.28
N ALA A 58 8.08 -10.70 3.95
CA ALA A 58 9.32 -10.88 3.20
C ALA A 58 10.47 -9.97 3.66
N ARG A 59 10.15 -8.78 4.18
CA ARG A 59 11.13 -7.82 4.72
C ARG A 59 11.52 -8.08 6.17
N GLY A 60 10.93 -9.08 6.83
CA GLY A 60 11.20 -9.42 8.23
C GLY A 60 10.71 -8.37 9.22
N LEU A 61 9.71 -7.56 8.84
CA LEU A 61 9.15 -6.52 9.70
C LEU A 61 8.14 -7.09 10.71
N PHE A 62 7.45 -8.15 10.32
CA PHE A 62 6.49 -8.93 11.10
C PHE A 62 6.27 -10.30 10.44
N GLY A 63 5.63 -11.23 11.14
CA GLY A 63 5.33 -12.57 10.66
C GLY A 63 3.96 -12.71 9.99
N VAL A 64 3.67 -13.91 9.50
CA VAL A 64 2.35 -14.27 8.95
C VAL A 64 1.26 -14.18 10.02
N ALA A 65 1.54 -14.65 11.25
CA ALA A 65 0.60 -14.58 12.36
C ALA A 65 0.18 -13.12 12.68
N ASP A 66 1.07 -12.15 12.49
CA ASP A 66 0.77 -10.73 12.69
C ASP A 66 -0.19 -10.21 11.61
N VAL A 67 -0.02 -10.64 10.36
CA VAL A 67 -0.95 -10.34 9.26
C VAL A 67 -2.33 -10.93 9.55
N GLU A 68 -2.39 -12.17 10.04
CA GLU A 68 -3.64 -12.82 10.43
C GLU A 68 -4.32 -12.06 11.57
N ALA A 69 -3.58 -11.68 12.62
CA ALA A 69 -4.11 -10.89 13.73
C ALA A 69 -4.67 -9.53 13.27
N VAL A 70 -3.96 -8.83 12.36
CA VAL A 70 -4.44 -7.59 11.74
C VAL A 70 -5.74 -7.83 10.96
N ASN A 71 -5.84 -8.93 10.20
CA ASN A 71 -7.04 -9.26 9.44
C ASN A 71 -8.22 -9.63 10.35
N GLU A 72 -7.97 -10.33 11.46
CA GLU A 72 -8.98 -10.65 12.47
C GLU A 72 -9.53 -9.40 13.14
N GLU A 73 -8.65 -8.48 13.53
CA GLU A 73 -9.04 -7.20 14.14
C GLU A 73 -9.82 -6.32 13.16
N MET A 74 -9.37 -6.22 11.91
CA MET A 74 -10.14 -5.57 10.84
C MET A 74 -11.53 -6.20 10.70
N GLY A 75 -11.62 -7.53 10.64
CA GLY A 75 -12.88 -8.25 10.57
C GLY A 75 -13.78 -8.00 11.78
N ARG A 76 -13.19 -7.88 12.99
CA ARG A 76 -13.91 -7.56 14.22
C ARG A 76 -14.51 -6.15 14.15
N GLN A 77 -13.74 -5.14 13.75
CA GLN A 77 -14.23 -3.76 13.60
C GLN A 77 -15.32 -3.66 12.51
N LEU A 78 -15.15 -4.37 11.39
CA LEU A 78 -16.15 -4.39 10.32
C LEU A 78 -17.49 -4.98 10.78
N ARG A 79 -17.47 -6.10 11.53
CA ARG A 79 -18.70 -6.71 12.07
C ARG A 79 -19.47 -5.76 13.00
N GLN A 80 -18.75 -4.90 13.72
CA GLN A 80 -19.37 -3.87 14.58
C GLN A 80 -20.06 -2.77 13.77
N GLN A 81 -19.69 -2.58 12.50
CA GLN A 81 -20.29 -1.59 11.60
C GLN A 81 -21.31 -2.24 10.67
N ALA A 82 -22.60 -2.15 11.03
CA ALA A 82 -23.73 -2.63 10.21
C ALA A 82 -23.66 -4.13 9.83
N GLY A 83 -22.97 -4.95 10.63
CA GLY A 83 -22.83 -6.39 10.39
C GLY A 83 -21.97 -6.75 9.18
N ALA A 84 -21.07 -5.86 8.75
CA ALA A 84 -20.20 -6.12 7.61
C ALA A 84 -19.30 -7.33 7.86
N HIS A 85 -19.11 -8.15 6.82
CA HIS A 85 -18.35 -9.40 6.92
C HIS A 85 -17.52 -9.64 5.66
N ILE A 86 -16.29 -10.09 5.86
CA ILE A 86 -15.37 -10.54 4.81
C ILE A 86 -15.51 -12.05 4.69
N ASP A 87 -15.82 -12.57 3.49
CA ASP A 87 -15.96 -14.01 3.26
C ASP A 87 -14.59 -14.72 3.26
N ALA A 88 -13.53 -14.06 2.77
CA ALA A 88 -12.17 -14.58 2.79
C ALA A 88 -11.10 -13.48 2.70
N ASN A 89 -9.92 -13.76 3.29
CA ASN A 89 -8.72 -12.95 3.14
C ASN A 89 -7.64 -13.79 2.45
N TYR A 90 -7.15 -13.31 1.32
CA TYR A 90 -5.97 -13.83 0.64
C TYR A 90 -4.87 -12.79 0.72
N PHE A 91 -3.65 -13.21 1.03
CA PHE A 91 -2.50 -12.31 1.04
C PHE A 91 -1.26 -12.97 0.47
N CYS A 92 -0.38 -12.15 -0.11
CA CYS A 92 0.92 -12.59 -0.61
C CYS A 92 2.05 -12.08 0.29
N PRO A 93 2.78 -12.96 1.01
CA PRO A 93 3.92 -12.55 1.83
C PRO A 93 5.21 -12.36 1.02
N PHE A 94 5.27 -12.85 -0.22
CA PHE A 94 6.48 -12.91 -1.05
C PHE A 94 6.91 -11.56 -1.64
N HIS A 95 8.22 -11.40 -1.83
CA HIS A 95 8.85 -10.27 -2.51
C HIS A 95 10.11 -10.71 -3.28
N PRO A 96 10.37 -10.19 -4.51
CA PRO A 96 11.57 -10.54 -5.27
C PRO A 96 12.87 -10.28 -4.50
N GLU A 97 12.92 -9.15 -3.80
CA GLU A 97 14.06 -8.71 -3.00
C GLU A 97 13.91 -9.04 -1.49
N ALA A 98 13.22 -10.12 -1.14
CA ALA A 98 12.97 -10.43 0.28
C ALA A 98 14.25 -10.58 1.10
N VAL A 99 14.24 -10.05 2.32
CA VAL A 99 15.30 -10.28 3.33
C VAL A 99 15.15 -11.68 3.90
N VAL A 100 13.92 -12.11 4.18
CA VAL A 100 13.61 -13.46 4.67
C VAL A 100 13.66 -14.45 3.49
N PRO A 101 14.61 -15.42 3.47
CA PRO A 101 14.85 -16.26 2.30
C PRO A 101 13.64 -17.10 1.86
N SER A 102 12.82 -17.59 2.80
CA SER A 102 11.64 -18.41 2.50
C SER A 102 10.53 -17.64 1.76
N TYR A 103 10.56 -16.31 1.79
CA TYR A 103 9.62 -15.45 1.09
C TYR A 103 10.26 -14.71 -0.10
N ARG A 104 11.48 -15.08 -0.48
CA ARG A 104 12.18 -14.49 -1.62
C ARG A 104 11.70 -15.12 -2.92
N GLY A 105 11.36 -14.25 -3.85
CA GLY A 105 11.07 -14.65 -5.21
C GLY A 105 9.89 -13.91 -5.78
N ASP A 106 9.77 -14.07 -7.08
CA ASP A 106 8.62 -13.59 -7.79
C ASP A 106 7.50 -14.65 -7.72
N HIS A 107 6.30 -14.25 -7.30
CA HIS A 107 5.26 -15.19 -6.90
C HIS A 107 3.93 -14.88 -7.60
N GLU A 108 3.20 -15.92 -7.99
CA GLU A 108 1.90 -15.83 -8.71
C GLU A 108 0.84 -15.07 -7.92
N TRP A 109 0.91 -15.10 -6.59
CA TRP A 109 -0.02 -14.37 -5.73
C TRP A 109 0.34 -12.90 -5.54
N ARG A 110 1.54 -12.45 -5.93
CA ARG A 110 1.95 -11.06 -5.75
C ARG A 110 1.34 -10.21 -6.87
N LYS A 111 0.40 -9.33 -6.53
CA LYS A 111 -0.14 -8.32 -7.49
C LYS A 111 1.05 -7.54 -8.07
N PRO A 112 1.13 -7.35 -9.41
CA PRO A 112 0.04 -7.38 -10.40
C PRO A 112 -0.37 -8.77 -10.90
N ARG A 113 0.27 -9.87 -10.49
CA ARG A 113 -0.19 -11.20 -10.87
C ARG A 113 -1.54 -11.54 -10.22
N PRO A 114 -2.41 -12.26 -10.92
CA PRO A 114 -3.77 -12.50 -10.46
C PRO A 114 -3.95 -13.75 -9.59
N GLY A 115 -2.88 -14.38 -9.08
CA GLY A 115 -2.96 -15.68 -8.41
C GLY A 115 -3.93 -15.72 -7.22
N MET A 116 -3.99 -14.66 -6.41
CA MET A 116 -4.98 -14.56 -5.32
C MET A 116 -6.43 -14.54 -5.84
N LEU A 117 -6.69 -13.78 -6.91
CA LEU A 117 -8.02 -13.69 -7.52
C LEU A 117 -8.42 -15.03 -8.15
N LYS A 118 -7.46 -15.72 -8.79
CA LYS A 118 -7.67 -17.05 -9.38
C LYS A 118 -8.01 -18.09 -8.32
N GLN A 119 -7.31 -18.08 -7.18
CA GLN A 119 -7.61 -18.96 -6.07
C GLN A 119 -9.02 -18.70 -5.51
N ALA A 120 -9.34 -17.43 -5.23
CA ALA A 120 -10.66 -17.05 -4.76
C ALA A 120 -11.80 -17.41 -5.74
N ALA A 121 -11.55 -17.27 -7.05
CA ALA A 121 -12.51 -17.68 -8.08
C ALA A 121 -12.83 -19.17 -8.04
N ALA A 122 -11.82 -20.01 -7.77
CA ALA A 122 -12.00 -21.45 -7.60
C ALA A 122 -12.76 -21.77 -6.30
N ASP A 123 -12.34 -21.17 -5.18
CA ASP A 123 -12.90 -21.46 -3.85
C ASP A 123 -14.39 -21.09 -3.75
N PHE A 124 -14.82 -20.03 -4.44
CA PHE A 124 -16.19 -19.52 -4.39
C PHE A 124 -16.99 -19.71 -5.69
N ASN A 125 -16.46 -20.44 -6.69
CA ASN A 125 -17.09 -20.64 -8.00
C ASN A 125 -17.59 -19.32 -8.63
N LEU A 126 -16.68 -18.34 -8.72
CA LEU A 126 -17.01 -16.97 -9.14
C LEU A 126 -17.13 -16.83 -10.66
N ASP A 127 -18.07 -16.00 -11.10
CA ASP A 127 -18.09 -15.43 -12.43
C ASP A 127 -17.33 -14.10 -12.44
N LEU A 128 -16.07 -14.16 -12.88
CA LEU A 128 -15.15 -13.02 -12.88
C LEU A 128 -15.64 -11.86 -13.77
N SER A 129 -16.45 -12.13 -14.79
CA SER A 129 -17.05 -11.07 -15.63
C SER A 129 -18.04 -10.18 -14.87
N GLN A 130 -18.57 -10.70 -13.76
CA GLN A 130 -19.47 -10.00 -12.84
C GLN A 130 -18.74 -9.53 -11.57
N CYS A 131 -17.42 -9.75 -11.48
CA CYS A 131 -16.63 -9.38 -10.32
C CYS A 131 -15.98 -8.00 -10.49
N TRP A 132 -15.69 -7.39 -9.34
CA TRP A 132 -15.01 -6.11 -9.25
C TRP A 132 -13.72 -6.25 -8.46
N LEU A 133 -12.70 -5.47 -8.78
CA LEU A 133 -11.54 -5.26 -7.92
C LEU A 133 -11.40 -3.76 -7.62
N ILE A 134 -11.30 -3.44 -6.34
CA ILE A 134 -11.10 -2.08 -5.83
C ILE A 134 -9.74 -2.04 -5.12
N GLY A 135 -8.89 -1.09 -5.48
CA GLY A 135 -7.58 -0.89 -4.84
C GLY A 135 -7.06 0.54 -5.04
N ASP A 136 -5.98 0.91 -4.38
CA ASP A 136 -5.37 2.24 -4.46
C ASP A 136 -4.16 2.31 -5.41
N GLN A 137 -3.69 1.16 -5.91
CA GLN A 137 -2.44 1.08 -6.67
C GLN A 137 -2.63 0.52 -8.09
N PRO A 138 -1.76 0.92 -9.05
CA PRO A 138 -1.81 0.39 -10.42
C PRO A 138 -1.75 -1.14 -10.50
N ARG A 139 -0.95 -1.77 -9.62
CA ARG A 139 -0.85 -3.23 -9.52
C ARG A 139 -2.18 -3.93 -9.21
N ASP A 140 -3.09 -3.26 -8.50
CA ASP A 140 -4.43 -3.81 -8.26
C ASP A 140 -5.20 -3.85 -9.57
N ILE A 141 -5.24 -2.72 -10.26
CA ILE A 141 -5.92 -2.59 -11.55
C ILE A 141 -5.40 -3.62 -12.55
N ALA A 142 -4.08 -3.83 -12.60
CA ALA A 142 -3.48 -4.84 -13.44
C ALA A 142 -3.94 -6.27 -13.09
N ALA A 143 -3.96 -6.63 -11.81
CA ALA A 143 -4.39 -7.95 -11.36
C ALA A 143 -5.88 -8.22 -11.67
N GLY A 144 -6.75 -7.22 -11.46
CA GLY A 144 -8.17 -7.34 -11.76
C GLY A 144 -8.45 -7.46 -13.25
N ALA A 145 -7.82 -6.61 -14.05
CA ALA A 145 -7.98 -6.62 -15.51
C ALA A 145 -7.49 -7.95 -16.12
N ALA A 146 -6.39 -8.53 -15.61
CA ALA A 146 -5.88 -9.81 -16.05
C ALA A 146 -6.88 -10.97 -15.87
N MET A 147 -7.83 -10.85 -14.94
CA MET A 147 -8.90 -11.84 -14.70
C MET A 147 -10.22 -11.50 -15.38
N GLY A 148 -10.31 -10.39 -16.11
CA GLY A 148 -11.56 -9.91 -16.70
C GLY A 148 -12.52 -9.28 -15.70
N CYS A 149 -12.07 -8.97 -14.47
CA CYS A 149 -12.85 -8.20 -13.50
C CYS A 149 -12.93 -6.73 -13.94
N ARG A 150 -14.02 -6.06 -13.57
CA ARG A 150 -14.08 -4.59 -13.63
C ARG A 150 -13.25 -3.99 -12.50
N THR A 151 -12.55 -2.90 -12.76
CA THR A 151 -11.58 -2.33 -11.82
C THR A 151 -11.94 -0.90 -11.43
N ILE A 152 -11.76 -0.58 -10.15
CA ILE A 152 -11.95 0.76 -9.59
C ILE A 152 -10.68 1.15 -8.84
N LEU A 153 -10.06 2.25 -9.26
CA LEU A 153 -8.91 2.84 -8.57
C LEU A 153 -9.38 3.89 -7.57
N LEU A 154 -8.96 3.75 -6.32
CA LEU A 154 -9.12 4.76 -5.29
C LEU A 154 -7.99 5.79 -5.41
N ARG A 155 -8.35 7.04 -5.70
CA ARG A 155 -7.40 8.16 -5.79
C ARG A 155 -8.09 9.46 -5.46
N ASP A 156 -7.49 10.24 -4.57
CA ASP A 156 -7.92 11.63 -4.39
C ASP A 156 -7.27 12.51 -5.47
N LEU A 157 -8.08 12.92 -6.44
CA LEU A 157 -7.67 13.80 -7.53
C LEU A 157 -7.54 15.28 -7.11
N SER A 158 -7.91 15.64 -5.87
CA SER A 158 -7.82 17.03 -5.38
C SER A 158 -6.45 17.41 -4.83
N VAL A 159 -5.64 16.40 -4.49
CA VAL A 159 -4.23 16.59 -4.24
C VAL A 159 -3.56 16.63 -5.61
N ASN A 160 -2.96 17.76 -5.99
CA ASN A 160 -1.97 17.81 -7.07
C ASN A 160 -0.74 17.00 -6.61
N SER A 161 -0.91 15.69 -6.53
CA SER A 161 0.16 14.76 -6.23
C SER A 161 1.03 14.69 -7.48
N GLY A 162 2.01 15.60 -7.55
CA GLY A 162 3.23 15.42 -8.33
C GLY A 162 4.03 14.18 -7.91
N THR A 163 3.50 13.37 -7.00
CA THR A 163 3.90 12.00 -6.74
C THR A 163 2.84 11.07 -7.32
N ALA A 164 3.01 10.75 -8.60
CA ALA A 164 2.61 9.42 -9.04
C ALA A 164 3.25 8.45 -8.04
N SER A 165 2.43 7.76 -7.24
CA SER A 165 2.87 6.60 -6.46
C SER A 165 3.75 5.79 -7.41
N SER A 166 5.00 5.57 -6.99
CA SER A 166 6.08 5.00 -7.78
C SER A 166 5.68 3.63 -8.32
N ALA A 167 4.96 3.65 -9.45
CA ALA A 167 4.99 2.55 -10.38
C ALA A 167 6.47 2.34 -10.67
N SER A 168 7.00 1.18 -10.31
CA SER A 168 8.29 0.76 -10.86
C SER A 168 8.20 0.92 -12.39
N PRO A 169 9.26 1.33 -13.07
CA PRO A 169 9.25 1.56 -14.53
C PRO A 169 8.65 0.40 -15.36
N ASP A 170 8.65 -0.82 -14.79
CA ASP A 170 8.14 -2.04 -15.39
C ASP A 170 6.69 -2.42 -15.02
N GLU A 171 5.97 -1.63 -14.21
CA GLU A 171 4.57 -1.93 -13.87
C GLU A 171 3.63 -1.59 -15.04
N PRO A 172 2.80 -2.55 -15.52
CA PRO A 172 1.90 -2.30 -16.65
C PRO A 172 0.85 -1.25 -16.27
N VAL A 173 0.86 -0.11 -16.97
CA VAL A 173 -0.13 0.97 -16.78
C VAL A 173 -1.43 0.58 -17.49
N ILE A 174 -2.23 -0.24 -16.82
CA ILE A 174 -3.59 -0.56 -17.27
C ILE A 174 -4.55 0.52 -16.77
N GLN A 175 -5.36 1.06 -17.68
CA GLN A 175 -6.36 2.06 -17.31
C GLN A 175 -7.49 1.39 -16.50
N PRO A 176 -7.85 1.92 -15.32
CA PRO A 176 -8.97 1.40 -14.55
C PRO A 176 -10.29 1.69 -15.26
N ASN A 177 -11.31 0.87 -15.02
CA ASN A 177 -12.66 1.18 -15.55
C ASN A 177 -13.23 2.45 -14.90
N PHE A 178 -12.92 2.68 -13.62
CA PHE A 178 -13.34 3.89 -12.90
C PHE A 178 -12.26 4.37 -11.93
N VAL A 179 -12.25 5.67 -11.67
CA VAL A 179 -11.44 6.30 -10.62
C VAL A 179 -12.38 7.04 -9.68
N VAL A 180 -12.25 6.80 -8.38
CA VAL A 180 -13.10 7.42 -7.36
C VAL A 180 -12.29 7.79 -6.12
N LYS A 181 -12.86 8.61 -5.24
CA LYS A 181 -12.17 9.11 -4.04
C LYS A 181 -12.36 8.21 -2.82
N SER A 182 -13.40 7.39 -2.81
CA SER A 182 -13.78 6.62 -1.62
C SER A 182 -14.42 5.28 -1.97
N LEU A 183 -14.39 4.36 -1.00
CA LEU A 183 -15.07 3.07 -1.13
C LEU A 183 -16.59 3.23 -1.31
N ALA A 184 -17.19 4.25 -0.68
CA ALA A 184 -18.61 4.57 -0.84
C ALA A 184 -18.95 4.99 -2.28
N ASP A 185 -18.08 5.77 -2.93
CA ASP A 185 -18.21 6.11 -4.35
C ASP A 185 -18.12 4.87 -5.24
N ALA A 186 -17.17 3.97 -4.95
CA ALA A 186 -17.01 2.73 -5.67
C ALA A 186 -18.28 1.87 -5.59
N ALA A 187 -18.89 1.74 -4.41
CA ALA A 187 -20.13 0.99 -4.24
C ALA A 187 -21.31 1.60 -5.00
N ARG A 188 -21.41 2.94 -5.07
CA ARG A 188 -22.42 3.60 -5.90
C ARG A 188 -22.30 3.23 -7.37
N ILE A 189 -21.08 3.16 -7.89
CA ILE A 189 -20.82 2.70 -9.26
C ILE A 189 -21.27 1.24 -9.40
N ILE A 190 -20.84 0.35 -8.51
CA ILE A 190 -21.18 -1.08 -8.58
C ILE A 190 -22.70 -1.30 -8.59
N VAL A 191 -23.44 -0.58 -7.74
CA VAL A 191 -24.91 -0.64 -7.69
C VAL A 191 -25.54 -0.14 -8.99
N ARG A 192 -25.09 1.01 -9.50
CA ARG A 192 -25.59 1.59 -10.75
C ARG A 192 -25.39 0.62 -11.90
N GLU A 193 -24.18 0.12 -12.06
CA GLU A 193 -23.78 -0.75 -13.15
C GLU A 193 -24.44 -2.13 -13.07
N GLY A 194 -24.59 -2.68 -11.87
CA GLY A 194 -25.32 -3.94 -11.65
C GLY A 194 -26.82 -3.85 -11.97
N SER A 195 -27.42 -2.66 -11.82
CA SER A 195 -28.83 -2.42 -12.16
C SER A 195 -29.07 -2.35 -13.67
N HIS A 196 -28.07 -1.92 -14.45
CA HIS A 196 -28.16 -1.89 -15.91
C HIS A 196 -28.14 -3.30 -16.53
N VAL A 197 -27.30 -4.20 -15.99
CA VAL A 197 -27.22 -5.59 -16.45
C VAL A 197 -28.55 -6.34 -16.24
N ILE A 198 -29.24 -6.09 -15.12
CA ILE A 198 -30.57 -6.69 -14.86
C ILE A 198 -31.61 -6.14 -15.85
N ARG A 199 -31.57 -4.83 -16.16
CA ARG A 199 -32.51 -4.21 -17.11
C ARG A 199 -32.31 -4.67 -18.55
N GLU A 200 -31.07 -4.78 -19.04
CA GLU A 200 -30.78 -5.31 -20.39
C GLU A 200 -31.10 -6.79 -20.53
N SER A 201 -30.86 -7.59 -19.47
CA SER A 201 -31.22 -9.01 -19.47
C SER A 201 -32.75 -9.23 -19.41
N MET A 202 -33.51 -8.27 -18.87
CA MET A 202 -34.98 -8.31 -18.81
C MET A 202 -35.68 -7.73 -20.05
N THR A 203 -34.97 -7.10 -21.00
CA THR A 203 -35.56 -6.72 -22.28
C THR A 203 -35.66 -7.94 -23.21
N VAL A 204 -36.75 -8.70 -23.03
CA VAL A 204 -37.21 -9.73 -23.99
C VAL A 204 -37.53 -9.04 -25.34
N PRO A 205 -37.19 -9.61 -26.51
CA PRO A 205 -37.61 -9.04 -27.78
C PRO A 205 -39.13 -9.03 -27.83
N ALA A 206 -39.71 -7.88 -28.20
CA ALA A 206 -41.15 -7.69 -28.30
C ALA A 206 -41.77 -8.74 -29.23
N VAL A 207 -42.37 -9.77 -28.65
CA VAL A 207 -43.31 -10.64 -29.36
C VAL A 207 -44.59 -9.84 -29.51
N LYS A 208 -44.77 -9.24 -30.69
CA LYS A 208 -46.09 -8.84 -31.16
C LYS A 208 -46.92 -10.11 -31.27
N ASN A 209 -47.92 -10.25 -30.41
CA ASN A 209 -49.23 -10.74 -30.83
C ASN A 209 -50.28 -10.32 -29.81
N ALA A 210 -51.24 -9.56 -30.33
CA ALA A 210 -52.46 -9.13 -29.67
C ALA A 210 -53.38 -10.32 -29.41
N VAL A 211 -53.97 -10.41 -28.21
CA VAL A 211 -55.39 -10.68 -27.95
C VAL A 211 -55.70 -10.22 -26.49
N GLU A 212 -56.61 -9.27 -26.33
CA GLU A 212 -57.38 -8.99 -25.11
C GLU A 212 -58.84 -9.49 -25.33
N PRO A 213 -59.75 -9.48 -24.32
CA PRO A 213 -59.65 -10.10 -23.00
C PRO A 213 -60.94 -10.90 -22.67
N ALA A 214 -60.94 -11.71 -21.61
CA ALA A 214 -62.18 -12.19 -21.00
C ALA A 214 -62.07 -12.18 -19.48
N ALA A 215 -63.00 -11.43 -18.87
CA ALA A 215 -63.19 -11.29 -17.44
C ALA A 215 -63.84 -12.54 -16.82
N SER A 216 -63.49 -12.85 -15.57
CA SER A 216 -64.48 -13.26 -14.57
C SER A 216 -63.91 -13.17 -13.15
N THR A 217 -64.72 -12.58 -12.30
CA THR A 217 -64.67 -12.36 -10.85
C THR A 217 -64.76 -13.64 -10.02
N VAL A 218 -64.16 -13.65 -8.81
CA VAL A 218 -64.85 -13.63 -7.48
C VAL A 218 -63.88 -14.04 -6.35
N ALA A 219 -64.07 -13.36 -5.22
CA ALA A 219 -63.45 -13.35 -3.90
C ALA A 219 -63.15 -14.69 -3.19
N GLY A 220 -62.27 -14.61 -2.19
CA GLY A 220 -62.18 -15.58 -1.10
C GLY A 220 -60.96 -15.36 -0.19
N ALA A 221 -61.21 -14.89 1.02
CA ALA A 221 -60.23 -14.64 2.08
C ALA A 221 -59.53 -15.91 2.61
N GLY A 222 -58.31 -15.74 3.13
CA GLY A 222 -57.63 -16.74 3.95
C GLY A 222 -56.14 -16.45 4.13
N GLU A 223 -55.76 -15.74 5.19
CA GLU A 223 -54.45 -15.97 5.83
C GLU A 223 -54.41 -17.43 6.32
N PRO A 224 -53.25 -18.10 6.26
CA PRO A 224 -52.46 -18.18 7.48
C PRO A 224 -50.93 -18.26 7.31
N ALA A 225 -50.28 -17.97 8.43
CA ALA A 225 -49.05 -18.57 8.95
C ALA A 225 -47.70 -18.23 8.28
N MET A 226 -46.91 -17.47 9.05
CA MET A 226 -45.47 -17.37 8.96
C MET A 226 -44.83 -18.76 8.92
N SER A 227 -44.09 -19.03 7.85
CA SER A 227 -43.17 -20.16 7.79
C SER A 227 -41.76 -19.66 8.05
N GLU A 228 -41.16 -20.25 9.07
CA GLU A 228 -39.83 -20.02 9.60
C GLU A 228 -38.78 -20.36 8.52
N VAL A 229 -38.09 -19.34 8.00
CA VAL A 229 -36.96 -19.54 7.09
C VAL A 229 -35.76 -20.00 7.92
N VAL A 230 -35.58 -21.31 8.00
CA VAL A 230 -34.35 -21.93 8.50
C VAL A 230 -33.22 -21.63 7.52
N VAL A 231 -32.32 -20.73 7.91
CA VAL A 231 -31.07 -20.46 7.20
C VAL A 231 -30.10 -21.60 7.54
N PRO A 232 -29.60 -22.40 6.57
CA PRO A 232 -28.54 -23.34 6.88
C PRO A 232 -27.24 -22.57 7.10
N ALA A 233 -26.70 -22.66 8.31
CA ALA A 233 -25.35 -22.26 8.64
C ALA A 233 -24.35 -23.19 7.92
N SER A 234 -23.94 -22.83 6.71
CA SER A 234 -22.74 -23.42 6.10
C SER A 234 -21.53 -22.59 6.54
N SER A 235 -20.81 -23.10 7.53
CA SER A 235 -19.48 -22.61 7.90
C SER A 235 -18.56 -22.64 6.66
N PRO A 236 -17.78 -21.58 6.38
CA PRO A 236 -16.79 -21.63 5.32
C PRO A 236 -15.72 -22.70 5.62
N PRO A 237 -15.17 -23.37 4.59
CA PRO A 237 -14.11 -24.35 4.78
C PRO A 237 -12.85 -23.67 5.35
N PRO A 238 -12.03 -24.39 6.14
CA PRO A 238 -10.80 -23.84 6.69
C PRO A 238 -9.82 -23.52 5.55
N VAL A 239 -9.23 -22.32 5.64
CA VAL A 239 -8.13 -21.85 4.80
C VAL A 239 -7.01 -22.89 4.83
N GLN A 240 -6.56 -23.35 3.66
CA GLN A 240 -5.34 -24.16 3.56
C GLN A 240 -4.17 -23.33 4.06
N ALA A 241 -3.71 -23.64 5.27
CA ALA A 241 -2.45 -23.14 5.78
C ALA A 241 -1.32 -23.60 4.86
N LEU A 242 -0.44 -22.67 4.48
CA LEU A 242 0.85 -22.97 3.89
C LEU A 242 1.64 -23.93 4.81
N PRO A 243 2.53 -24.78 4.27
CA PRO A 243 3.21 -25.81 5.04
C PRO A 243 3.92 -25.23 6.27
N ARG A 244 3.68 -25.85 7.44
CA ARG A 244 4.47 -25.60 8.65
C ARG A 244 5.76 -26.42 8.54
N ASP A 245 6.90 -25.75 8.65
CA ASP A 245 8.19 -26.41 8.79
C ASP A 245 8.29 -27.02 10.19
N ASP A 246 8.02 -28.32 10.29
CA ASP A 246 8.27 -29.12 11.50
C ASP A 246 9.78 -29.40 11.63
N ALA A 247 10.52 -28.45 12.19
CA ALA A 247 11.88 -28.69 12.65
C ALA A 247 11.85 -29.41 14.00
N SER A 248 12.06 -30.73 13.95
CA SER A 248 12.26 -31.60 15.10
C SER A 248 13.46 -31.15 15.95
N MET A 249 13.19 -30.73 17.20
CA MET A 249 14.19 -30.53 18.24
C MET A 249 14.52 -31.86 18.93
N SER A 250 15.79 -32.26 18.88
CA SER A 250 16.37 -33.23 19.81
C SER A 250 17.76 -32.80 20.24
N GLY A 251 17.99 -32.69 21.56
CA GLY A 251 19.32 -32.89 22.16
C GLY A 251 19.92 -31.72 22.96
N SER A 252 19.72 -31.79 24.29
CA SER A 252 20.69 -31.52 25.39
C SER A 252 21.47 -30.17 25.48
N GLY A 253 21.26 -29.44 26.58
CA GLY A 253 22.17 -28.40 27.11
C GLY A 253 23.47 -28.98 27.71
N PRO A 254 24.35 -28.19 28.40
CA PRO A 254 24.05 -27.00 29.21
C PRO A 254 25.03 -25.81 29.05
N GLY A 255 24.67 -24.61 29.53
CA GLY A 255 25.63 -23.49 29.63
C GLY A 255 25.01 -22.15 30.01
N SER A 256 25.16 -21.79 31.28
CA SER A 256 24.86 -20.48 31.88
C SER A 256 25.51 -19.30 31.13
N THR A 257 24.75 -18.23 30.90
CA THR A 257 25.06 -16.87 31.40
C THR A 257 23.82 -15.98 31.28
N ALA A 258 23.35 -15.41 32.40
CA ALA A 258 22.38 -14.31 32.35
C ALA A 258 22.98 -13.14 31.55
N PRO A 259 22.21 -12.47 30.68
CA PRO A 259 22.75 -11.38 29.86
C PRO A 259 23.24 -10.27 30.78
N THR A 260 24.53 -9.96 30.69
CA THR A 260 25.15 -8.85 31.41
C THR A 260 24.41 -7.56 31.06
N THR A 261 24.28 -6.62 31.99
CA THR A 261 23.60 -5.32 31.80
C THR A 261 24.02 -4.60 30.51
N SER A 262 25.25 -4.84 30.05
CA SER A 262 25.81 -4.37 28.78
C SER A 262 25.09 -4.93 27.53
N HIS A 263 24.66 -6.20 27.54
CA HIS A 263 23.94 -6.85 26.44
C HIS A 263 22.50 -6.36 26.34
N LEU A 264 21.86 -6.10 27.50
CA LEU A 264 20.54 -5.47 27.55
C LEU A 264 20.61 -4.01 27.08
N LEU A 265 21.67 -3.28 27.44
CA LEU A 265 21.93 -1.92 26.93
C LEU A 265 22.18 -1.92 25.42
N LEU A 266 22.95 -2.88 24.89
CA LEU A 266 23.17 -3.03 23.45
C LEU A 266 21.88 -3.34 22.69
N GLU A 267 21.01 -4.18 23.25
CA GLU A 267 19.70 -4.47 22.66
C GLU A 267 18.73 -3.27 22.73
N GLU A 268 18.77 -2.49 23.81
CA GLU A 268 17.99 -1.26 23.99
C GLU A 268 18.46 -0.16 23.01
N ILE A 269 19.77 -0.01 22.84
CA ILE A 269 20.40 0.92 21.89
C ILE A 269 20.10 0.48 20.45
N ALA A 270 20.19 -0.81 20.14
CA ALA A 270 19.84 -1.34 18.83
C ALA A 270 18.33 -1.17 18.52
N ARG A 271 17.46 -1.31 19.53
CA ARG A 271 16.03 -0.99 19.40
C ARG A 271 15.82 0.50 19.12
N HIS A 272 16.47 1.40 19.86
CA HIS A 272 16.39 2.84 19.63
C HIS A 272 16.92 3.26 18.25
N PHE A 273 18.02 2.66 17.78
CA PHE A 273 18.56 2.91 16.44
C PHE A 273 17.60 2.47 15.33
N ARG A 274 16.99 1.28 15.48
CA ARG A 274 15.94 0.82 14.56
C ARG A 274 14.71 1.76 14.58
N GLN A 275 14.36 2.30 15.74
CA GLN A 275 13.25 3.25 15.88
C GLN A 275 13.56 4.63 15.26
N LEU A 276 14.82 5.07 15.31
CA LEU A 276 15.28 6.28 14.64
C LEU A 276 15.35 6.13 13.11
N GLN A 277 15.81 4.97 12.61
CA GLN A 277 15.74 4.65 11.18
C GLN A 277 14.29 4.60 10.66
N ARG A 278 13.35 4.11 11.47
CA ARG A 278 11.90 4.08 11.14
C ARG A 278 11.29 5.48 10.96
N ARG A 279 11.81 6.52 11.65
CA ARG A 279 11.33 7.91 11.49
C ARG A 279 11.91 8.61 10.26
N THR A 280 13.02 8.11 9.73
CA THR A 280 13.74 8.72 8.58
C THR A 280 13.45 8.05 7.25
N GLN A 281 12.78 6.90 7.21
CA GLN A 281 12.40 6.19 5.98
C GLN A 281 11.09 6.69 5.32
N GLY A 282 10.46 7.74 5.84
CA GLY A 282 9.24 8.35 5.28
C GLY A 282 9.48 9.55 4.35
N THR A 283 10.73 9.90 4.07
CA THR A 283 11.10 10.80 2.98
C THR A 283 11.94 10.01 1.98
N ASP A 284 11.74 10.22 0.69
CA ASP A 284 12.53 9.61 -0.39
C ASP A 284 14.01 9.99 -0.27
N PHE A 285 14.70 9.33 0.65
CA PHE A 285 16.08 9.62 0.96
C PHE A 285 16.96 8.70 0.12
N SER A 286 17.06 9.05 -1.16
CA SER A 286 18.08 8.48 -2.03
C SER A 286 19.45 8.74 -1.41
N PHE A 287 20.34 7.74 -1.44
CA PHE A 287 21.74 7.89 -1.03
C PHE A 287 22.39 9.13 -1.67
N TRP A 288 21.99 9.44 -2.90
CA TRP A 288 22.45 10.61 -3.65
C TRP A 288 21.94 11.94 -3.07
N SER A 289 20.72 11.97 -2.53
CA SER A 289 20.18 13.15 -1.83
C SER A 289 20.91 13.42 -0.51
N LEU A 290 21.26 12.36 0.22
CA LEU A 290 22.11 12.48 1.42
C LEU A 290 23.49 13.03 1.06
N LEU A 291 24.10 12.46 0.01
CA LEU A 291 25.43 12.86 -0.44
C LEU A 291 25.44 14.32 -0.91
N ALA A 292 24.42 14.75 -1.66
CA ALA A 292 24.26 16.14 -2.08
C ALA A 292 24.09 17.09 -0.89
N MET A 293 23.29 16.71 0.12
CA MET A 293 23.09 17.51 1.33
C MET A 293 24.37 17.61 2.17
N ILE A 294 25.13 16.52 2.31
CA ILE A 294 26.43 16.51 2.99
C ILE A 294 27.42 17.42 2.26
N LEU A 295 27.52 17.32 0.93
CA LEU A 295 28.38 18.19 0.11
C LEU A 295 28.00 19.66 0.29
N GLN A 296 26.71 19.97 0.32
CA GLN A 296 26.21 21.34 0.49
C GLN A 296 26.56 21.91 1.88
N ILE A 297 26.47 21.10 2.93
CA ILE A 297 26.90 21.50 4.29
C ILE A 297 28.41 21.73 4.34
N ILE A 298 29.21 20.87 3.69
CA ILE A 298 30.66 21.04 3.61
C ILE A 298 31.01 22.37 2.94
N VAL A 299 30.38 22.72 1.81
CA VAL A 299 30.60 23.99 1.11
C VAL A 299 30.27 25.19 2.00
N VAL A 300 29.14 25.15 2.73
CA VAL A 300 28.76 26.23 3.65
C VAL A 300 29.76 26.37 4.81
N LEU A 301 30.28 25.26 5.34
CA LEU A 301 31.32 25.29 6.38
C LEU A 301 32.61 25.91 5.88
N PHE A 302 33.05 25.59 4.66
CA PHE A 302 34.22 26.22 4.04
C PHE A 302 34.02 27.73 3.83
N LEU A 303 32.84 28.16 3.39
CA LEU A 303 32.50 29.58 3.25
C LEU A 303 32.48 30.30 4.60
N ALA A 304 31.90 29.68 5.64
CA ALA A 304 31.87 30.24 6.98
C ALA A 304 33.29 30.36 7.58
N MET A 305 34.15 29.36 7.36
CA MET A 305 35.54 29.38 7.81
C MET A 305 36.36 30.43 7.05
N ALA A 306 36.14 30.60 5.74
CA ALA A 306 36.74 31.67 4.95
C ALA A 306 36.28 33.06 5.45
N LEU A 307 34.99 33.22 5.76
CA LEU A 307 34.46 34.46 6.35
C LEU A 307 35.04 34.73 7.74
N TRP A 308 35.14 33.70 8.58
CA TRP A 308 35.70 33.80 9.94
C TRP A 308 37.16 34.21 9.89
N ASN A 309 37.96 33.59 9.01
CA ASN A 309 39.36 33.94 8.81
C ASN A 309 39.50 35.35 8.18
N GLY A 310 38.60 35.74 7.28
CA GLY A 310 38.56 37.11 6.73
C GLY A 310 38.21 38.17 7.78
N LEU A 311 37.28 37.87 8.69
CA LEU A 311 36.88 38.75 9.80
C LEU A 311 37.97 38.81 10.90
N ALA A 312 38.61 37.68 11.21
CA ALA A 312 39.75 37.62 12.14
C ALA A 312 40.98 38.37 11.58
N ALA A 313 41.17 38.37 10.27
CA ALA A 313 42.16 39.21 9.60
C ALA A 313 41.78 40.70 9.59
N GLY A 314 40.49 41.04 9.78
CA GLY A 314 39.98 42.40 9.91
C GLY A 314 40.15 42.98 11.32
N THR A 315 40.08 42.15 12.37
CA THR A 315 40.29 42.57 13.76
C THR A 315 41.78 42.72 14.13
N TYR A 316 42.68 42.10 13.37
CA TYR A 316 44.14 42.24 13.57
C TYR A 316 44.74 43.54 12.97
N LEU A 317 43.93 44.37 12.29
CA LEU A 317 44.39 45.58 11.59
C LEU A 317 44.28 46.88 12.39
N GLN A 318 44.06 46.81 13.71
CA GLN A 318 44.04 48.02 14.55
C GLN A 318 45.33 48.30 15.32
N THR A 319 46.37 47.48 15.18
CA THR A 319 47.68 47.78 15.78
C THR A 319 48.82 47.52 14.80
N THR A 320 49.50 48.61 14.48
CA THR A 320 50.86 48.75 13.89
C THR A 320 51.09 48.51 12.38
N ASP A 321 51.50 49.64 11.78
CA ASP A 321 52.43 49.90 10.67
C ASP A 321 52.22 49.33 9.25
N LYS A 322 52.32 50.23 8.26
CA LYS A 322 51.86 50.09 6.87
C LYS A 322 52.93 49.59 5.88
N SER A 323 53.84 48.71 6.30
CA SER A 323 54.84 48.11 5.39
C SER A 323 54.42 46.77 4.79
N TRP A 324 53.31 46.16 5.23
CA TRP A 324 52.88 44.82 4.80
C TRP A 324 52.20 44.78 3.42
N TRP A 325 51.87 45.94 2.82
CA TRP A 325 50.87 46.07 1.74
C TRP A 325 51.23 45.30 0.46
N PHE A 326 52.52 44.98 0.26
CA PHE A 326 52.99 44.21 -0.90
C PHE A 326 52.87 42.69 -0.77
N ASP A 327 52.62 42.15 0.43
CA ASP A 327 52.53 40.69 0.63
C ASP A 327 51.07 40.17 0.56
N ARG A 328 50.08 41.08 0.66
CA ARG A 328 48.64 40.76 0.76
C ARG A 328 47.92 40.56 -0.57
N THR A 329 48.54 40.91 -1.71
CA THR A 329 48.01 40.58 -3.04
C THR A 329 48.00 39.07 -3.30
N SER A 330 48.85 38.29 -2.63
CA SER A 330 48.87 36.83 -2.71
C SER A 330 47.66 36.15 -2.05
N ALA A 331 47.11 36.75 -0.98
CA ALA A 331 45.97 36.20 -0.25
C ALA A 331 44.62 36.47 -0.97
N GLU A 332 44.48 37.62 -1.65
CA GLU A 332 43.29 37.90 -2.44
C GLU A 332 43.25 37.12 -3.77
N LEU A 333 44.41 36.83 -4.36
CA LEU A 333 44.53 35.89 -5.49
C LEU A 333 44.13 34.46 -5.08
N GLY A 334 44.55 34.01 -3.90
CA GLY A 334 44.14 32.69 -3.38
C GLY A 334 42.64 32.57 -3.13
N ALA A 335 41.98 33.60 -2.62
CA ALA A 335 40.53 33.58 -2.39
C ALA A 335 39.73 33.48 -3.70
N LEU A 336 40.19 34.13 -4.78
CA LEU A 336 39.60 34.02 -6.11
C LEU A 336 39.79 32.63 -6.73
N GLU A 337 40.94 32.00 -6.54
CA GLU A 337 41.17 30.62 -6.98
C GLU A 337 40.24 29.62 -6.28
N TRP A 338 40.02 29.77 -4.98
CA TRP A 338 39.08 28.92 -4.23
C TRP A 338 37.62 29.12 -4.64
N LEU A 339 37.21 30.36 -4.93
CA LEU A 339 35.86 30.66 -5.43
C LEU A 339 35.64 30.10 -6.85
N LEU A 340 36.65 30.19 -7.73
CA LEU A 340 36.62 29.57 -9.05
C LEU A 340 36.56 28.05 -8.96
N ALA A 341 37.34 27.43 -8.08
CA ALA A 341 37.30 25.99 -7.86
C ALA A 341 35.93 25.52 -7.33
N ALA A 342 35.33 26.26 -6.40
CA ALA A 342 34.00 25.97 -5.88
C ALA A 342 32.92 26.08 -6.97
N LEU A 343 33.00 27.11 -7.83
CA LEU A 343 32.07 27.30 -8.95
C LEU A 343 32.17 26.18 -9.98
N VAL A 344 33.39 25.72 -10.31
CA VAL A 344 33.62 24.61 -11.24
C VAL A 344 33.03 23.30 -10.70
N VAL A 345 33.20 23.01 -9.41
CA VAL A 345 32.59 21.84 -8.76
C VAL A 345 31.06 21.94 -8.79
N GLN A 346 30.51 23.12 -8.55
CA GLN A 346 29.06 23.33 -8.53
C GLN A 346 28.43 23.14 -9.93
N VAL A 347 29.10 23.63 -10.99
CA VAL A 347 28.68 23.43 -12.39
C VAL A 347 28.83 21.96 -12.80
N ALA A 348 29.88 21.27 -12.37
CA ALA A 348 30.07 19.84 -12.66
C ALA A 348 28.99 18.97 -11.99
N VAL A 349 28.66 19.24 -10.73
CA VAL A 349 27.58 18.55 -10.00
C VAL A 349 26.22 18.82 -10.65
N LEU A 350 25.94 20.06 -11.05
CA LEU A 350 24.71 20.40 -11.77
C LEU A 350 24.64 19.73 -13.15
N GLY A 351 25.76 19.64 -13.87
CA GLY A 351 25.86 18.94 -15.15
C GLY A 351 25.60 17.43 -15.02
N MET A 352 26.20 16.77 -14.03
CA MET A 352 25.95 15.35 -13.76
C MET A 352 24.49 15.10 -13.34
N TYR A 353 23.91 16.00 -12.54
CA TYR A 353 22.51 15.93 -12.12
C TYR A 353 21.54 16.07 -13.32
N LEU A 354 21.85 16.95 -14.27
CA LEU A 354 21.02 17.16 -15.47
C LEU A 354 21.15 16.03 -16.50
N LEU A 355 22.36 15.46 -16.67
CA LEU A 355 22.58 14.31 -17.56
C LEU A 355 21.87 13.06 -17.04
N HIS A 356 21.87 12.82 -15.73
CA HIS A 356 21.23 11.65 -15.13
C HIS A 356 19.70 11.70 -15.11
N ARG A 357 19.10 12.87 -15.38
CA ARG A 357 17.63 13.04 -15.44
C ARG A 357 17.05 12.81 -16.85
N HIS A 358 17.91 12.63 -17.85
CA HIS A 358 17.55 12.47 -19.26
C HIS A 358 17.78 11.04 -19.80
N GLU A 359 18.36 10.16 -18.99
CA GLU A 359 18.35 8.69 -19.17
C GLU A 359 17.27 8.08 -18.27
#